data_AF-A0AAU0W1F7-F1
#
_entry.id   AF-A0AAU0W1F7-F1
#
_cell.length_a   1.000
_cell.length_b   1.000
_cell.length_c   1.000
_cell.angle_alpha   90.00
_cell.angle_beta   90.00
_cell.angle_gamma   90.00
#
_symmetry.space_group_name_H-M   'P 1'
#
loop_
_entity.id
_entity.type
_entity.pdbx_description
1 polymer ?
#
loop_
_entity_poly.entity_id
_entity_poly.type
_entity_poly.pdbx_seq_one_letter_code
_entity_poly.pdbx_strand_id
1 'polypeptide(L)'
;MSRARYAFAAHPEALADLRAVPENIRDLALLELQHLVHGNERGAALQRELAGCHKVYVDPETRWRLVIQYRDAPASSQHKREIYLLAVGERQDQAAYRTAALRLERERAAATTSPHDRRAQAAKARSPQHHGGQPVATTQQPAATTSATNRATRSR
;
A
#
# COMPACT_ATOMS: atom_id res chain seq x y z
N MET A 1 -24.04 16.22 -19.79
CA MET A 1 -23.37 15.27 -18.87
C MET A 1 -24.23 15.11 -17.64
N SER A 2 -24.55 13.87 -17.26
CA SER A 2 -25.30 13.58 -16.03
C SER A 2 -24.53 14.09 -14.80
N ARG A 3 -25.22 14.51 -13.74
CA ARG A 3 -24.56 14.91 -12.49
C ARG A 3 -23.94 13.69 -11.83
N ALA A 4 -22.72 13.83 -11.31
CA ALA A 4 -22.07 12.77 -10.52
C ALA A 4 -22.97 12.30 -9.37
N ARG A 5 -23.17 10.99 -9.27
CA ARG A 5 -24.02 10.37 -8.24
C ARG A 5 -23.24 10.16 -6.95
N TYR A 6 -21.96 9.85 -7.06
CA TYR A 6 -21.06 9.58 -5.94
C TYR A 6 -19.91 10.58 -5.93
N ALA A 7 -19.37 10.88 -4.74
CA ALA A 7 -18.03 11.45 -4.66
C ALA A 7 -16.98 10.38 -5.00
N PHE A 8 -15.76 10.82 -5.31
CA PHE A 8 -14.62 9.94 -5.55
C PHE A 8 -13.54 10.18 -4.49
N ALA A 9 -13.05 9.09 -3.92
CA ALA A 9 -11.89 9.08 -3.05
C ALA A 9 -11.02 7.86 -3.39
N ALA A 10 -9.75 7.90 -3.02
CA ALA A 10 -8.83 6.80 -3.28
C ALA A 10 -7.86 6.62 -2.12
N HIS A 11 -7.47 5.37 -1.87
CA HIS A 11 -6.33 5.07 -1.04
C HIS A 11 -5.09 5.70 -1.69
N PRO A 12 -4.18 6.36 -0.93
CA PRO A 12 -3.05 7.08 -1.51
C PRO A 12 -2.17 6.19 -2.42
N GLU A 13 -1.91 4.96 -1.98
CA GLU A 13 -1.16 3.99 -2.79
C GLU A 13 -1.93 3.49 -4.02
N ALA A 14 -3.27 3.52 -4.02
CA ALA A 14 -4.05 3.11 -5.20
C ALA A 14 -3.89 4.08 -6.38
N LEU A 15 -3.61 5.35 -6.10
CA LEU A 15 -3.22 6.33 -7.12
C LEU A 15 -1.80 6.06 -7.66
N ALA A 16 -0.93 5.42 -6.88
CA ALA A 16 0.36 4.94 -7.37
C ALA A 16 0.17 3.73 -8.28
N ASP A 17 -0.68 2.77 -7.89
CA ASP A 17 -1.05 1.63 -8.74
C ASP A 17 -1.56 2.10 -10.10
N LEU A 18 -2.53 3.03 -10.11
CA LEU A 18 -3.12 3.57 -11.34
C LEU A 18 -2.11 4.29 -12.23
N ARG A 19 -1.05 4.88 -11.66
CA ARG A 19 0.03 5.49 -12.44
C ARG A 19 1.02 4.45 -12.99
N ALA A 20 1.17 3.32 -12.31
CA ALA A 20 2.10 2.26 -12.67
C ALA A 20 1.58 1.31 -13.76
N VAL A 21 0.25 1.27 -13.99
CA VAL A 21 -0.31 0.44 -15.07
C VAL A 21 0.04 1.01 -16.46
N PRO A 22 0.02 0.17 -17.52
CA PRO A 22 0.19 0.63 -18.90
C PRO A 22 -0.79 1.75 -19.25
N GLU A 23 -0.37 2.70 -20.08
CA GLU A 23 -1.14 3.90 -20.41
C GLU A 23 -2.55 3.60 -20.93
N ASN A 24 -2.68 2.67 -21.87
CA ASN A 24 -3.97 2.25 -22.41
C ASN A 24 -4.90 1.68 -21.32
N ILE A 25 -4.35 0.97 -20.34
CA ILE A 25 -5.11 0.42 -19.21
C ILE A 25 -5.50 1.53 -18.24
N ARG A 26 -4.63 2.51 -18.02
CA ARG A 26 -4.93 3.68 -17.19
C ARG A 26 -6.09 4.48 -17.76
N ASP A 27 -6.12 4.70 -19.07
CA ASP A 27 -7.20 5.44 -19.73
C ASP A 27 -8.53 4.69 -19.63
N LEU A 28 -8.52 3.37 -19.85
CA LEU A 28 -9.69 2.53 -19.61
C LEU A 28 -10.13 2.58 -18.15
N ALA A 29 -9.20 2.50 -17.19
CA ALA A 29 -9.53 2.59 -15.77
C ALA A 29 -10.16 3.94 -15.40
N LEU A 30 -9.69 5.05 -15.98
CA LEU A 30 -10.27 6.37 -15.77
C LEU A 30 -11.70 6.47 -16.35
N LEU A 31 -11.94 5.83 -17.50
CA LEU A 31 -13.29 5.72 -18.08
C LEU A 31 -14.22 4.93 -17.16
N GLU A 32 -13.77 3.78 -16.64
CA GLU A 32 -14.55 2.99 -15.67
C GLU A 32 -14.83 3.75 -14.38
N LEU A 33 -13.85 4.48 -13.84
CA LEU A 33 -14.04 5.36 -12.68
C LEU A 33 -15.08 6.46 -12.96
N GLN A 34 -15.10 7.00 -14.17
CA GLN A 34 -16.13 7.95 -14.58
C GLN A 34 -17.51 7.29 -14.59
N HIS A 35 -17.68 6.11 -15.19
CA HIS A 35 -18.96 5.38 -15.19
C HIS A 35 -19.46 5.08 -13.78
N LEU A 36 -18.55 4.64 -12.91
CA LEU A 36 -18.80 4.38 -11.51
C LEU A 36 -19.30 5.63 -10.78
N VAL A 37 -18.60 6.77 -10.90
CA VAL A 37 -18.97 8.04 -10.25
C VAL A 37 -20.36 8.54 -10.67
N HIS A 38 -20.73 8.33 -11.93
CA HIS A 38 -22.08 8.66 -12.43
C HIS A 38 -23.14 7.62 -12.05
N GLY A 39 -22.72 6.45 -11.56
CA GLY A 39 -23.58 5.34 -11.18
C GLY A 39 -24.17 4.59 -12.37
N ASN A 40 -23.51 4.67 -13.52
CA ASN A 40 -23.89 3.95 -14.74
C ASN A 40 -23.59 2.45 -14.60
N GLU A 41 -22.61 2.11 -13.77
CA GLU A 41 -22.20 0.74 -13.52
C GLU A 41 -22.05 0.44 -12.04
N ARG A 42 -22.12 -0.86 -11.72
CA ARG A 42 -21.76 -1.39 -10.41
C ARG A 42 -20.85 -2.60 -10.60
N GLY A 43 -19.67 -2.54 -10.00
CA GLY A 43 -18.77 -3.68 -9.93
C GLY A 43 -19.42 -4.90 -9.27
N ALA A 44 -18.85 -6.08 -9.51
CA ALA A 44 -19.31 -7.32 -8.90
C ALA A 44 -18.85 -7.40 -7.44
N ALA A 45 -19.77 -7.73 -6.52
CA ALA A 45 -19.46 -7.83 -5.10
C ALA A 45 -18.39 -8.91 -4.82
N LEU A 46 -17.48 -8.59 -3.91
CA LEU A 46 -16.47 -9.51 -3.39
C LEU A 46 -16.93 -10.09 -2.04
N GLN A 47 -16.33 -11.23 -1.67
CA GLN A 47 -16.69 -12.00 -0.48
C GLN A 47 -15.48 -12.14 0.46
N ARG A 48 -15.73 -12.75 1.63
CA ARG A 48 -14.70 -13.08 2.64
C ARG A 48 -13.96 -11.83 3.12
N GLU A 49 -12.63 -11.81 3.02
CA GLU A 49 -11.75 -10.74 3.50
C GLU A 49 -12.07 -9.38 2.87
N LEU A 50 -12.57 -9.41 1.63
CA LEU A 50 -12.98 -8.25 0.82
C LEU A 50 -14.50 -8.04 0.81
N ALA A 51 -15.24 -8.62 1.78
CA ALA A 51 -16.67 -8.35 1.91
C ALA A 51 -16.94 -6.84 2.02
N GLY A 52 -17.92 -6.36 1.25
CA GLY A 52 -18.23 -4.93 1.10
C GLY A 52 -17.44 -4.22 0.01
N CYS A 53 -16.41 -4.87 -0.56
CA CYS A 53 -15.71 -4.37 -1.75
C CYS A 53 -16.35 -4.93 -3.03
N HIS A 54 -16.04 -4.29 -4.15
CA HIS A 54 -16.50 -4.69 -5.48
C HIS A 54 -15.32 -4.70 -6.45
N LYS A 55 -15.32 -5.65 -7.37
CA LYS A 55 -14.37 -5.70 -8.48
C LYS A 55 -14.98 -5.07 -9.74
N VAL A 56 -14.17 -4.35 -10.49
CA VAL A 56 -14.51 -3.82 -11.81
C VAL A 56 -13.45 -4.31 -12.79
N TYR A 57 -13.88 -4.81 -13.94
CA TYR A 57 -12.97 -5.18 -15.02
C TYR A 57 -12.61 -3.92 -15.80
N VAL A 58 -11.33 -3.73 -16.08
CA VAL A 58 -10.85 -2.52 -16.77
C VAL A 58 -10.76 -2.72 -18.28
N ASP A 59 -10.34 -3.91 -18.68
CA ASP A 59 -10.04 -4.26 -20.05
C ASP A 59 -10.95 -5.41 -20.56
N PRO A 60 -11.19 -5.50 -21.88
CA PRO A 60 -11.97 -6.58 -22.47
C PRO A 60 -11.39 -7.98 -22.20
N GLU A 61 -10.07 -8.09 -22.10
CA GLU A 61 -9.38 -9.36 -21.81
C GLU A 61 -9.53 -9.78 -20.33
N THR A 62 -10.12 -8.92 -19.49
CA THR A 62 -10.30 -9.11 -18.04
C THR A 62 -8.98 -9.35 -17.30
N ARG A 63 -7.87 -8.81 -17.81
CA ARG A 63 -6.54 -8.92 -17.20
C ARG A 63 -6.33 -7.90 -16.10
N TRP A 64 -7.06 -6.79 -16.09
CA TRP A 64 -6.89 -5.70 -15.14
C TRP A 64 -8.17 -5.47 -14.34
N ARG A 65 -8.00 -5.17 -13.05
CA ARG A 65 -9.11 -4.98 -12.11
C ARG A 65 -8.90 -3.74 -11.24
N LEU A 66 -10.01 -3.07 -10.99
CA LEU A 66 -10.16 -2.14 -9.87
C LEU A 66 -10.83 -2.88 -8.71
N VAL A 67 -10.36 -2.61 -7.50
CA VAL A 67 -11.09 -2.96 -6.27
C VAL A 67 -11.57 -1.68 -5.62
N ILE A 68 -12.88 -1.56 -5.47
CA ILE A 68 -13.53 -0.37 -4.91
C ILE A 68 -14.41 -0.72 -3.72
N GLN A 69 -14.74 0.28 -2.92
CA GLN A 69 -15.78 0.21 -1.90
C GLN A 69 -16.77 1.36 -2.06
N TYR A 70 -18.05 1.09 -1.83
CA TYR A 70 -19.06 2.15 -1.70
C TYR A 70 -19.24 2.49 -0.23
N ARG A 71 -18.85 3.69 0.18
CA ARG A 71 -18.95 4.14 1.57
C ARG A 71 -19.82 5.39 1.68
N ASP A 72 -20.20 5.73 2.91
CA ASP A 72 -20.79 7.03 3.18
C ASP A 72 -19.73 8.11 2.98
N ALA A 73 -20.13 9.20 2.31
CA ALA A 73 -19.20 10.29 2.11
C ALA A 73 -19.01 11.06 3.42
N PRO A 74 -17.85 11.72 3.62
CA PRO A 74 -17.64 12.62 4.74
C PRO A 74 -18.74 13.70 4.80
N ALA A 75 -19.05 14.19 6.01
CA ALA A 75 -20.08 15.21 6.21
C ALA A 75 -19.85 16.51 5.43
N SER A 76 -18.61 16.79 5.04
CA SER A 76 -18.23 17.93 4.19
C SER A 76 -18.49 17.71 2.69
N SER A 77 -18.86 16.50 2.27
CA SER A 77 -19.08 16.16 0.87
C SER A 77 -20.45 16.65 0.38
N GLN A 78 -20.52 17.04 -0.89
CA GLN A 78 -21.79 17.36 -1.56
C GLN A 78 -22.58 16.10 -1.94
N HIS A 79 -21.98 14.92 -1.84
CA HIS A 79 -22.58 13.63 -2.17
C HIS A 79 -22.89 12.85 -0.88
N LYS A 80 -23.95 12.05 -0.87
CA LYS A 80 -24.27 11.19 0.29
C LYS A 80 -23.33 10.00 0.42
N ARG A 81 -22.84 9.50 -0.71
CA ARG A 81 -22.01 8.31 -0.81
C ARG A 81 -20.83 8.58 -1.72
N GLU A 82 -19.77 7.82 -1.53
CA GLU A 82 -18.58 7.90 -2.35
C GLU A 82 -18.05 6.53 -2.74
N ILE A 83 -17.33 6.53 -3.85
CA ILE A 83 -16.57 5.39 -4.35
C ILE A 83 -15.15 5.58 -3.87
N TYR A 84 -14.66 4.58 -3.14
CA TYR A 84 -13.32 4.54 -2.61
C TYR A 84 -12.49 3.51 -3.35
N LEU A 85 -11.48 3.97 -4.10
CA LEU A 85 -10.56 3.10 -4.82
C LEU A 85 -9.52 2.52 -3.86
N LEU A 86 -9.50 1.20 -3.69
CA LEU A 86 -8.57 0.48 -2.79
C LEU A 86 -7.31 0.00 -3.50
N ALA A 87 -7.43 -0.52 -4.72
CA ALA A 87 -6.29 -1.02 -5.50
C ALA A 87 -6.61 -1.10 -6.99
N VAL A 88 -5.54 -1.03 -7.79
CA VAL A 88 -5.55 -1.34 -9.23
C VAL A 88 -4.49 -2.40 -9.47
N GLY A 89 -4.76 -3.40 -10.30
CA GLY A 89 -3.73 -4.36 -10.64
C GLY A 89 -4.19 -5.47 -11.58
N GLU A 90 -3.23 -6.30 -11.95
CA GLU A 90 -3.48 -7.44 -12.80
C GLU A 90 -4.28 -8.54 -12.08
N ARG A 91 -4.93 -9.36 -12.91
CA ARG A 91 -5.54 -10.64 -12.55
C ARG A 91 -4.51 -11.61 -12.04
N GLN A 92 -3.35 -11.64 -12.73
CA GLN A 92 -2.30 -12.60 -12.46
C GLN A 92 -1.88 -12.43 -11.00
N ASP A 93 -1.71 -13.58 -10.35
CA ASP A 93 -1.42 -13.68 -8.92
C ASP A 93 -2.42 -13.00 -7.98
N GLN A 94 -3.62 -12.65 -8.45
CA GLN A 94 -4.62 -11.93 -7.64
C GLN A 94 -4.07 -10.60 -7.07
N ALA A 95 -3.15 -9.94 -7.78
CA ALA A 95 -2.42 -8.78 -7.27
C ALA A 95 -3.34 -7.67 -6.76
N ALA A 96 -4.39 -7.34 -7.52
CA ALA A 96 -5.39 -6.35 -7.12
C ALA A 96 -6.09 -6.71 -5.80
N TYR A 97 -6.47 -7.99 -5.62
CA TYR A 97 -7.19 -8.43 -4.42
C TYR A 97 -6.29 -8.53 -3.20
N ARG A 98 -5.08 -9.09 -3.32
CA ARG A 98 -4.14 -9.17 -2.20
C ARG A 98 -3.76 -7.79 -1.69
N THR A 99 -3.49 -6.86 -2.61
CA THR A 99 -3.17 -5.48 -2.28
C THR A 99 -4.35 -4.78 -1.61
N ALA A 100 -5.56 -4.97 -2.13
CA ALA A 100 -6.76 -4.42 -1.50
C ALA A 100 -7.01 -5.01 -0.11
N ALA A 101 -6.82 -6.32 0.08
CA ALA A 101 -7.04 -6.99 1.37
C ALA A 101 -6.07 -6.46 2.43
N LEU A 102 -4.78 -6.35 2.07
CA LEU A 102 -3.74 -5.80 2.96
C LEU A 102 -4.04 -4.34 3.35
N ARG A 103 -4.45 -3.50 2.40
CA ARG A 103 -4.80 -2.10 2.67
C ARG A 103 -6.05 -1.99 3.54
N LEU A 104 -7.07 -2.80 3.25
CA LEU A 104 -8.30 -2.82 4.01
C LEU A 104 -8.09 -3.31 5.45
N GLU A 105 -7.22 -4.30 5.65
CA GLU A 105 -6.82 -4.76 6.98
C GLU A 105 -6.11 -3.65 7.77
N ARG A 106 -5.18 -2.92 7.13
CA ARG A 106 -4.50 -1.77 7.75
C ARG A 106 -5.48 -0.65 8.12
N GLU A 107 -6.44 -0.33 7.25
CA GLU A 107 -7.48 0.67 7.54
C GLU A 107 -8.36 0.24 8.71
N ARG A 108 -8.76 -1.04 8.77
CA ARG A 108 -9.53 -1.61 9.88
C ARG A 108 -8.74 -1.54 11.19
N ALA A 109 -7.46 -1.90 11.18
CA ALA A 109 -6.59 -1.80 12.36
C ALA A 109 -6.39 -0.35 12.84
N ALA A 110 -6.28 0.61 11.90
CA ALA A 110 -6.17 2.03 12.23
C ALA A 110 -7.47 2.60 12.83
N ALA A 111 -8.63 2.08 12.41
CA ALA A 111 -9.93 2.46 12.92
C ALA A 111 -10.21 1.89 14.32
N THR A 112 -9.71 0.70 14.65
CA THR A 112 -9.84 0.09 15.98
C THR A 112 -8.83 0.62 17.00
N THR A 113 -7.74 1.22 16.53
CA THR A 113 -6.74 1.88 17.38
C THR A 113 -7.35 3.10 18.06
N SER A 114 -7.39 3.11 19.40
CA SER A 114 -8.00 4.21 20.15
C SER A 114 -7.27 5.54 19.90
N PRO A 115 -7.93 6.69 20.09
CA PRO A 115 -7.28 7.99 19.98
C PRO A 115 -6.05 8.12 20.89
N HIS A 116 -6.07 7.47 22.06
CA HIS A 116 -4.96 7.42 23.01
C HIS A 116 -3.79 6.61 22.47
N ASP A 117 -4.06 5.44 21.87
CA ASP A 117 -3.03 4.60 21.27
C ASP A 117 -2.39 5.28 20.05
N ARG A 118 -3.19 5.98 19.24
CA ARG A 118 -2.71 6.77 18.12
C ARG A 118 -1.81 7.93 18.57
N ARG A 119 -2.18 8.59 19.68
CA ARG A 119 -1.37 9.67 20.28
C ARG A 119 -0.07 9.11 20.89
N ALA A 120 -0.13 7.95 21.54
CA ALA A 120 1.04 7.26 22.08
C ALA A 120 2.00 6.79 20.96
N GLN A 121 1.49 6.26 19.85
CA GLN A 121 2.29 5.92 18.66
C GLN A 121 2.93 7.16 18.04
N ALA A 122 2.17 8.26 17.87
CA ALA A 122 2.73 9.51 17.37
C ALA A 122 3.81 10.09 18.29
N ALA A 123 3.65 9.97 19.62
CA ALA A 123 4.68 10.36 20.58
C ALA A 123 5.92 9.45 20.50
N LYS A 124 5.75 8.13 20.36
CA LYS A 124 6.85 7.17 20.19
C LYS A 124 7.63 7.42 18.89
N ALA A 125 6.95 7.66 17.77
CA ALA A 125 7.58 7.94 16.49
C ALA A 125 8.38 9.25 16.47
N ARG A 126 8.00 10.22 17.33
CA ARG A 126 8.72 11.48 17.52
C ARG A 126 9.78 11.40 18.62
N SER A 127 9.87 10.28 19.34
CA SER A 127 10.86 10.14 20.41
C SER A 127 12.24 9.87 19.82
N PRO A 128 13.25 10.69 20.13
CA PRO A 128 14.63 10.49 19.68
C PRO A 128 15.28 9.23 20.28
N GLN A 129 14.61 8.55 21.23
CA GLN A 129 15.14 7.37 21.93
C GLN A 129 15.16 6.11 21.07
N HIS A 130 14.56 6.09 19.87
CA HIS A 130 14.55 4.92 18.99
C HIS A 130 15.76 4.82 18.03
N HIS A 131 16.78 5.67 18.22
CA HIS A 131 18.03 5.72 17.43
C HIS A 131 19.29 5.43 18.26
N GLY A 132 19.20 4.66 19.34
CA GLY A 132 20.37 4.33 20.17
C GLY A 132 20.40 2.88 20.59
N GLY A 133 20.90 1.99 19.72
CA GLY A 133 21.08 0.59 20.12
C GLY A 133 21.56 -0.34 19.02
N GLN A 134 22.72 -0.06 18.42
CA GLN A 134 23.57 -1.14 17.90
C GLN A 134 24.80 -1.30 18.81
N PRO A 135 25.19 -2.55 19.12
CA PRO A 135 26.26 -2.84 20.07
C PRO A 135 27.61 -2.60 19.41
N VAL A 136 28.44 -1.76 20.01
CA VAL A 136 29.85 -1.64 19.63
C VAL A 136 30.55 -2.93 20.06
N ALA A 137 30.84 -3.79 19.08
CA ALA A 137 31.88 -4.79 19.20
C ALA A 137 33.24 -4.07 19.28
N THR A 138 33.77 -3.87 20.48
CA THR A 138 35.17 -3.46 20.65
C THR A 138 36.06 -4.67 20.48
N THR A 139 36.61 -4.82 19.27
CA THR A 139 37.82 -5.59 19.00
C THR A 139 38.97 -4.96 19.79
N GLN A 140 39.37 -5.56 20.91
CA GLN A 140 40.60 -5.18 21.60
C GLN A 140 41.77 -5.96 20.98
N GLN A 141 42.65 -5.24 20.29
CA GLN A 141 43.99 -5.75 20.03
C GLN A 141 44.99 -4.58 20.02
N PRO A 142 45.84 -4.47 21.05
CA PRO A 142 47.03 -3.63 20.98
C PRO A 142 48.23 -4.44 20.47
N ALA A 143 48.96 -3.83 19.55
CA ALA A 143 50.20 -4.28 18.96
C ALA A 143 51.42 -3.94 19.84
N ALA A 144 52.45 -4.78 19.81
CA ALA A 144 53.88 -4.52 20.04
C ALA A 144 54.62 -5.87 19.93
N THR A 145 55.83 -6.08 19.39
CA THR A 145 56.89 -5.25 18.83
C THR A 145 57.86 -6.19 18.11
N THR A 146 58.44 -5.73 17.00
CA THR A 146 59.78 -6.03 16.44
C THR A 146 60.60 -7.22 16.96
N SER A 147 61.08 -8.07 16.04
CA SER A 147 62.52 -8.11 15.67
C SER A 147 62.79 -9.12 14.54
N ALA A 148 63.57 -8.66 13.56
CA ALA A 148 64.08 -9.40 12.42
C ALA A 148 65.13 -10.46 12.81
N THR A 149 65.33 -11.48 11.96
CA THR A 149 66.64 -11.82 11.33
C THR A 149 66.81 -13.35 11.08
N ASN A 150 66.99 -13.66 9.78
CA ASN A 150 67.85 -14.68 9.17
C ASN A 150 67.47 -16.18 9.05
N ARG A 151 67.60 -16.60 7.78
CA ARG A 151 68.54 -17.64 7.26
C ARG A 151 68.02 -19.07 7.07
N ALA A 152 67.71 -19.33 5.80
CA ALA A 152 68.16 -20.44 4.93
C ALA A 152 68.48 -21.83 5.51
N THR A 153 67.88 -22.87 4.90
CA THR A 153 68.44 -24.12 4.30
C THR A 153 67.43 -25.27 4.46
N ARG A 154 66.86 -25.84 3.39
CA ARG A 154 67.30 -26.97 2.53
C ARG A 154 67.16 -28.37 3.16
N SER A 155 66.48 -29.26 2.43
CA SER A 155 66.41 -30.75 2.53
C SER A 155 65.65 -31.33 3.73
N ARG A 156 64.93 -32.46 3.63
CA ARG A 156 64.86 -33.54 2.64
C ARG A 156 63.52 -34.27 2.79
#